data_AF-A0A2H9PN26-F1
#
_entry.id   AF-A0A2H9PN26-F1
#
_cell.length_a   1.000
_cell.length_b   1.000
_cell.length_c   1.000
_cell.angle_alpha   90.00
_cell.angle_beta   90.00
_cell.angle_gamma   90.00
#
_symmetry.space_group_name_H-M   'P 1'
#
loop_
_entity.id
_entity.type
_entity.pdbx_description
1 polymer ?
#
loop_
_entity_poly.entity_id
_entity_poly.type
_entity_poly.pdbx_seq_one_letter_code
_entity_poly.pdbx_strand_id
1 'polypeptide(L)'
;MRCDRMVSKKGQGLSLTTIIVAALALIVLVVLVMIFTGRIGVFNEGLSKEGQAEIIKMKIQYGQCRPTATNEVTFDQKLTAAESIETKELEKAAFLDQISRCKGFSDKSVCEGNGCMWS
;
A
#
# COMPACT_ATOMS: atom_id res chain seq x y z
N MET A 1 -15.42 -71.38 -10.99
CA MET A 1 -15.13 -70.15 -11.76
C MET A 1 -15.04 -68.96 -10.81
N ARG A 2 -13.83 -68.52 -10.47
CA ARG A 2 -13.57 -67.16 -9.98
C ARG A 2 -12.18 -66.78 -10.47
N CYS A 3 -12.15 -65.96 -11.52
CA CYS A 3 -10.94 -65.36 -12.04
C CYS A 3 -10.52 -64.24 -11.08
N ASP A 4 -9.43 -64.44 -10.38
CA ASP A 4 -8.78 -63.41 -9.58
C ASP A 4 -8.14 -62.38 -10.54
N ARG A 5 -8.60 -61.14 -10.46
CA ARG A 5 -8.19 -60.05 -11.34
C ARG A 5 -6.86 -59.51 -10.81
N MET A 6 -5.74 -60.01 -11.35
CA MET A 6 -4.42 -59.40 -11.14
C MET A 6 -4.43 -57.95 -11.64
N VAL A 7 -4.63 -57.01 -10.72
CA VAL A 7 -4.41 -55.58 -10.94
C VAL A 7 -2.90 -55.38 -11.05
N SER A 8 -2.38 -55.34 -12.28
CA SER A 8 -1.03 -54.84 -12.55
C SER A 8 -0.92 -53.41 -12.05
N LYS A 9 -0.29 -53.21 -10.89
CA LYS A 9 0.18 -51.91 -10.42
C LYS A 9 1.30 -51.46 -11.37
N LYS A 10 0.94 -50.80 -12.47
CA LYS A 10 1.86 -50.02 -13.29
C LYS A 10 2.37 -48.86 -12.43
N GLY A 11 3.49 -49.08 -11.74
CA GLY A 11 4.31 -47.99 -11.26
C GLY A 11 4.76 -47.21 -12.49
N GLN A 12 4.08 -46.11 -12.80
CA GLN A 12 4.61 -45.12 -13.73
C GLN A 12 5.84 -44.53 -13.03
N GLY A 13 7.01 -45.04 -13.38
CA GLY A 13 8.25 -44.36 -13.07
C GLY A 13 8.18 -43.01 -13.76
N LEU A 14 7.89 -41.96 -12.99
CA LEU A 14 8.07 -40.59 -13.46
C LEU A 14 9.51 -40.50 -13.96
N SER A 15 9.66 -40.24 -15.26
CA SER A 15 10.97 -40.19 -15.90
C SER A 15 11.85 -39.22 -15.11
N LEU A 16 13.11 -39.58 -14.91
CA LEU A 16 14.09 -38.76 -14.21
C LEU A 16 14.15 -37.34 -14.82
N THR A 17 13.93 -37.23 -16.13
CA THR A 17 13.80 -35.95 -16.85
C THR A 17 12.64 -35.10 -16.34
N THR A 18 11.49 -35.69 -16.04
CA THR A 18 10.30 -34.98 -15.52
C THR A 18 10.58 -34.42 -14.13
N ILE A 19 11.28 -35.18 -13.28
CA ILE A 19 11.68 -34.74 -11.94
C ILE A 19 12.64 -33.54 -12.02
N ILE A 20 13.62 -33.60 -12.93
CA ILE A 20 14.59 -32.51 -13.15
C ILE A 20 13.87 -31.24 -13.63
N VAL A 21 12.99 -31.36 -14.63
CA VAL A 21 12.24 -30.21 -15.16
C VAL A 21 11.33 -29.59 -14.08
N ALA A 22 10.66 -30.41 -13.28
CA ALA A 22 9.82 -29.93 -12.18
C ALA A 22 10.63 -29.17 -11.12
N ALA A 23 11.82 -29.66 -10.77
CA ALA A 23 12.71 -28.98 -9.82
C ALA A 23 13.20 -27.63 -10.35
N LEU A 24 13.61 -27.55 -11.62
CA LEU A 24 14.05 -26.30 -12.24
C LEU A 24 12.92 -25.26 -12.30
N ALA A 25 11.71 -25.68 -12.67
CA ALA A 25 10.54 -24.82 -12.70
C ALA A 25 10.22 -24.23 -11.31
N LEU A 26 10.31 -25.05 -10.26
CA LEU A 26 10.10 -24.60 -8.88
C LEU A 26 11.14 -23.57 -8.44
N ILE A 27 12.41 -23.77 -8.77
CA ILE A 27 13.49 -22.82 -8.42
C ILE A 27 13.23 -21.46 -9.08
N VAL A 28 12.89 -21.44 -10.38
CA VAL A 28 12.60 -20.20 -11.10
C VAL A 28 11.40 -19.48 -10.48
N LEU A 29 10.35 -20.20 -10.12
CA LEU A 29 9.16 -19.62 -9.48
C LEU A 29 9.53 -18.95 -8.15
N VAL A 30 10.31 -19.61 -7.29
CA VAL A 30 10.74 -19.06 -6.01
C VAL A 30 11.55 -17.77 -6.21
N VAL A 31 12.47 -17.75 -7.16
CA VAL A 31 13.28 -16.56 -7.47
C VAL A 31 12.39 -15.40 -7.94
N LEU A 32 11.43 -15.66 -8.82
CA LEU A 32 10.49 -14.64 -9.27
C LEU A 32 9.68 -14.06 -8.11
N VAL A 33 9.13 -14.92 -7.23
CA VAL A 33 8.39 -14.45 -6.05
C VAL A 33 9.28 -13.59 -5.17
N MET A 34 10.53 -13.97 -4.90
CA MET A 34 11.44 -13.14 -4.09
C MET A 34 11.70 -11.77 -4.71
N ILE A 35 11.93 -11.70 -6.03
CA ILE A 35 12.17 -10.43 -6.72
C ILE A 35 10.92 -9.55 -6.70
N PHE A 36 9.76 -10.11 -7.02
CA PHE A 36 8.50 -9.36 -7.01
C PHE A 36 8.15 -8.87 -5.60
N THR A 37 8.32 -9.71 -4.57
CA THR A 37 8.05 -9.34 -3.18
C THR A 37 9.01 -8.25 -2.69
N GLY A 38 10.32 -8.38 -3.01
CA GLY A 38 11.32 -7.38 -2.65
C GLY A 38 11.11 -6.03 -3.34
N ARG A 39 10.70 -6.03 -4.61
CA ARG A 39 10.39 -4.79 -5.35
C ARG A 39 9.15 -4.08 -4.81
N ILE A 40 8.07 -4.82 -4.47
CA ILE A 40 6.84 -4.24 -3.91
C ILE A 40 7.12 -3.48 -2.60
N GLY A 41 7.98 -4.02 -1.73
CA GLY A 41 8.37 -3.32 -0.49
C GLY A 41 9.05 -1.97 -0.74
N VAL A 42 9.95 -1.91 -1.73
CA VAL A 42 10.65 -0.67 -2.08
C VAL A 42 9.73 0.37 -2.73
N PHE A 43 8.78 -0.07 -3.57
CA PHE A 43 7.79 0.84 -4.17
C PHE A 43 6.87 1.46 -3.11
N ASN A 44 6.45 0.69 -2.10
CA ASN A 44 5.61 1.19 -1.01
C ASN A 44 6.32 2.27 -0.18
N GLU A 45 7.62 2.09 0.07
CA GLU A 45 8.42 3.05 0.82
C GLU A 45 8.71 4.34 0.02
N GLY A 46 8.86 4.23 -1.31
CA GLY A 46 9.00 5.40 -2.19
C GLY A 46 7.72 6.24 -2.27
N LEU A 47 6.56 5.58 -2.38
CA LEU A 47 5.27 6.25 -2.48
C LEU A 47 4.85 6.98 -1.20
N SER A 48 5.21 6.46 -0.01
CA SER A 48 4.97 7.15 1.25
C SER A 48 5.86 8.39 1.42
N LYS A 49 7.05 8.42 0.80
CA LYS A 49 7.93 9.60 0.86
C LYS A 49 7.39 10.78 0.05
N GLU A 50 6.72 10.53 -1.07
CA GLU A 50 6.07 11.58 -1.87
C GLU A 50 4.89 12.23 -1.12
N GLY A 51 4.04 11.44 -0.48
CA GLY A 51 2.93 11.96 0.33
C GLY A 51 3.41 12.79 1.52
N GLN A 52 4.44 12.32 2.22
CA GLN A 52 5.05 13.07 3.33
C GLN A 52 5.70 14.38 2.87
N ALA A 53 6.35 14.42 1.71
CA ALA A 53 6.96 15.65 1.19
C ALA A 53 5.92 16.74 0.90
N GLU A 54 4.76 16.37 0.38
CA GLU A 54 3.64 17.29 0.15
C GLU A 54 3.03 17.76 1.49
N ILE A 55 2.88 16.86 2.47
CA ILE A 55 2.44 17.22 3.83
C ILE A 55 3.38 18.25 4.45
N ILE A 56 4.69 18.09 4.32
CA ILE A 56 5.68 19.03 4.88
C ILE A 56 5.51 20.43 4.28
N LYS A 57 5.27 20.55 2.96
CA LYS A 57 5.00 21.84 2.32
C LYS A 57 3.72 22.48 2.86
N MET A 58 2.68 21.68 3.05
CA MET A 58 1.38 22.15 3.55
C MET A 58 1.39 22.50 5.04
N LYS A 59 2.25 21.84 5.83
CA LYS A 59 2.50 22.16 7.25
C LYS A 59 2.96 23.59 7.47
N ILE A 60 3.63 24.20 6.50
CA ILE A 60 4.04 25.61 6.56
C ILE A 60 2.81 26.54 6.65
N GLN A 61 1.65 26.12 6.16
CA GLN A 61 0.42 26.90 6.22
C GLN A 61 -0.32 26.77 7.55
N TYR A 62 0.11 25.85 8.43
CA TYR A 62 -0.59 25.58 9.69
C TYR A 62 -0.53 26.80 10.61
N GLY A 63 -1.66 27.11 11.22
CA GLY A 63 -1.77 28.15 12.25
C GLY A 63 -1.73 27.57 13.64
N GLN A 64 -2.28 28.32 14.60
CA GLN A 64 -2.51 27.87 15.98
C GLN A 64 -3.46 26.66 16.04
N CYS A 65 -4.39 26.57 15.09
CA CYS A 65 -5.25 25.41 14.88
C CYS A 65 -4.90 24.71 13.57
N ARG A 66 -4.69 23.38 13.63
CA ARG A 66 -4.21 22.55 12.52
C ARG A 66 -4.99 21.25 12.38
N PRO A 67 -4.93 20.55 11.23
CA PRO A 67 -5.48 19.21 11.10
C PRO A 67 -4.82 18.22 12.09
N THR A 68 -5.54 17.15 12.45
CA THR A 68 -5.01 16.10 13.33
C THR A 68 -4.05 15.17 12.60
N ALA A 69 -3.23 14.42 13.34
CA ALA A 69 -2.36 13.39 12.77
C ALA A 69 -3.14 12.35 11.94
N THR A 70 -4.37 12.02 12.35
CA THR A 70 -5.24 11.11 11.59
C THR A 70 -5.62 11.68 10.22
N ASN A 71 -5.87 12.99 10.14
CA ASN A 71 -6.18 13.65 8.86
C ASN A 71 -4.95 13.68 7.94
N GLU A 72 -3.75 13.92 8.50
CA GLU A 72 -2.49 13.84 7.75
C GLU A 72 -2.25 12.43 7.20
N VAL A 73 -2.44 11.39 8.02
CA VAL A 73 -2.29 9.98 7.57
C VAL A 73 -3.33 9.63 6.51
N THR A 74 -4.56 10.08 6.66
CA THR A 74 -5.62 9.84 5.67
C THR A 74 -5.31 10.52 4.35
N PHE A 75 -4.78 11.75 4.38
CA PHE A 75 -4.33 12.45 3.18
C PHE A 75 -3.15 11.72 2.51
N ASP A 76 -2.14 11.30 3.28
CA ASP A 76 -1.01 10.51 2.76
C ASP A 76 -1.50 9.26 2.03
N GLN A 77 -2.40 8.49 2.65
CA GLN A 77 -2.98 7.29 2.06
C GLN A 77 -3.74 7.57 0.77
N LYS A 78 -4.55 8.63 0.73
CA LYS A 78 -5.30 9.00 -0.48
C LYS A 78 -4.40 9.50 -1.61
N LEU A 79 -3.35 10.25 -1.28
CA LEU A 79 -2.38 10.73 -2.27
C LEU A 79 -1.54 9.58 -2.83
N THR A 80 -1.17 8.61 -1.99
CA THR A 80 -0.45 7.40 -2.38
C THR A 80 -1.33 6.45 -3.19
N ALA A 81 -2.63 6.34 -2.88
CA ALA A 81 -3.58 5.53 -3.63
C ALA A 81 -4.01 6.16 -4.96
N ALA A 82 -3.79 7.45 -5.16
CA ALA A 82 -4.15 8.16 -6.38
C ALA A 82 -3.26 7.74 -7.56
N GLU A 83 -3.86 7.09 -8.56
CA GLU A 83 -3.18 6.58 -9.76
C GLU A 83 -2.85 7.66 -10.80
N SER A 84 -3.53 8.81 -10.74
CA SER A 84 -3.42 9.89 -11.73
C SER A 84 -2.98 11.21 -11.11
N ILE A 85 -2.39 12.08 -11.92
CA ILE A 85 -2.01 13.43 -11.50
C ILE A 85 -3.25 14.26 -11.13
N GLU A 86 -4.34 14.11 -11.88
CA GLU A 86 -5.59 14.83 -11.63
C GLU A 86 -6.20 14.48 -10.28
N THR A 87 -6.27 13.19 -9.94
CA THR A 87 -6.75 12.75 -8.62
C THR A 87 -5.83 13.22 -7.49
N LYS A 88 -4.50 13.24 -7.71
CA LYS A 88 -3.57 13.81 -6.73
C LYS A 88 -3.84 15.29 -6.47
N GLU A 89 -4.03 16.10 -7.49
CA GLU A 89 -4.30 17.54 -7.33
C GLU A 89 -5.66 17.81 -6.66
N LEU A 90 -6.68 16.98 -6.94
CA LEU A 90 -7.97 17.05 -6.25
C LEU A 90 -7.85 16.76 -4.75
N GLU A 91 -7.12 15.70 -4.37
CA GLU A 91 -6.90 15.36 -2.96
C GLU A 91 -6.07 16.44 -2.25
N LYS A 92 -5.07 17.03 -2.92
CA LYS A 92 -4.33 18.18 -2.40
C LYS A 92 -5.24 19.38 -2.15
N ALA A 93 -6.12 19.70 -3.09
CA ALA A 93 -7.08 20.79 -2.93
C ALA A 93 -8.05 20.53 -1.76
N ALA A 94 -8.53 19.30 -1.61
CA ALA A 94 -9.39 18.90 -0.51
C ALA A 94 -8.69 19.04 0.86
N PHE A 95 -7.42 18.65 0.95
CA PHE A 95 -6.66 18.80 2.19
C PHE A 95 -6.31 20.26 2.48
N LEU A 96 -6.03 21.08 1.47
CA LEU A 96 -5.86 22.54 1.64
C LEU A 96 -7.14 23.21 2.16
N ASP A 97 -8.33 22.79 1.70
CA ASP A 97 -9.60 23.26 2.25
C ASP A 97 -9.74 22.88 3.73
N GLN A 98 -9.32 21.67 4.10
CA GLN A 98 -9.33 21.26 5.51
C GLN A 98 -8.36 22.10 6.37
N ILE A 99 -7.17 22.39 5.84
CA ILE A 99 -6.19 23.26 6.51
C ILE A 99 -6.78 24.66 6.70
N SER A 100 -7.41 25.22 5.66
CA SER A 100 -7.99 26.57 5.72
C SER A 100 -9.13 26.65 6.75
N ARG A 101 -9.98 25.61 6.81
CA ARG A 101 -11.02 25.47 7.85
C ARG A 101 -10.43 25.46 9.25
N CYS A 102 -9.44 24.61 9.51
CA CYS A 102 -8.80 24.55 10.83
C CYS A 102 -8.13 25.88 11.17
N LYS A 103 -7.41 26.49 10.23
CA LYS A 103 -6.73 27.77 10.41
C LYS A 103 -7.69 28.92 10.73
N GLY A 104 -8.95 28.85 10.27
CA GLY A 104 -9.97 29.85 10.54
C GLY A 104 -10.40 29.94 12.00
N PHE A 105 -10.07 28.93 12.83
CA PHE A 105 -10.42 28.95 14.25
C PHE A 105 -9.36 29.71 15.07
N SER A 106 -9.80 30.76 15.74
CA SER A 106 -9.01 31.58 16.67
C SER A 106 -8.98 31.05 18.10
N ASP A 107 -9.92 30.16 18.44
CA ASP A 107 -10.16 29.74 19.81
C ASP A 107 -9.92 28.24 19.96
N LYS A 108 -9.18 27.86 21.01
CA LYS A 108 -8.83 26.47 21.29
C LYS A 108 -10.04 25.54 21.40
N SER A 109 -11.06 25.96 22.14
CA SER A 109 -12.28 25.16 22.35
C SER A 109 -13.04 24.92 21.05
N VAL A 110 -13.07 25.92 20.15
CA VAL A 110 -13.72 25.82 18.85
C VAL A 110 -12.89 24.94 17.90
N CYS A 111 -11.56 25.09 17.92
CA CYS A 111 -10.64 24.28 17.12
C CYS A 111 -10.78 22.78 17.44
N GLU A 112 -10.65 22.42 18.72
CA GLU A 112 -10.71 21.03 19.17
C GLU A 112 -12.13 20.45 19.02
N GLY A 113 -13.17 21.27 19.22
CA GLY A 113 -14.57 20.89 19.02
C GLY A 113 -14.95 20.59 17.56
N ASN A 114 -14.19 21.10 16.58
CA ASN A 114 -14.42 20.88 15.15
C ASN A 114 -13.50 19.81 14.54
N GLY A 115 -12.82 19.01 15.37
CA GLY A 115 -11.97 17.90 14.91
C GLY A 115 -10.60 18.34 14.37
N CYS A 116 -10.18 19.56 14.69
CA CYS A 116 -8.81 20.03 14.50
C CYS A 116 -8.03 19.93 15.81
N MET A 117 -6.72 20.13 15.76
CA MET A 117 -5.82 20.11 16.91
C MET A 117 -5.26 21.51 17.14
N TRP A 118 -5.35 22.00 18.38
CA TRP A 118 -4.68 23.23 18.79
C TRP A 118 -3.21 22.94 19.10
N SER A 119 -2.31 23.82 18.65
CA SER A 119 -0.86 23.69 18.84
C SER A 119 -0.30 24.58 19.95
#